data_AF-A0AAD5IC03-F1
#
_entry.id   AF-A0AAD5IC03-F1
#
_cell.length_a   1.000
_cell.length_b   1.000
_cell.length_c   1.000
_cell.angle_alpha   90.00
_cell.angle_beta   90.00
_cell.angle_gamma   90.00
#
_symmetry.space_group_name_H-M   'P 1'
#
loop_
_entity.id
_entity.type
_entity.pdbx_description
1 polymer ?
#
loop_
_entity_poly.entity_id
_entity_poly.type
_entity_poly.pdbx_seq_one_letter_code
_entity_poly.pdbx_strand_id
1 'polypeptide(L)'
;MVSREQKKAAAALHEKLQLLRSITNSHALNKTSIIVDASKYIEELKQRVERLNQDIASAESSSSHQNPLPMQVTVETLEKGFLINVFSKKSCSGLLVSILEAFEELGLNVLEARVSCTESFNLQAVGGENEEQSESMDAQVVKQAILQAIRNWSETCSNDEQD
;
A
#
# COMPACT_ATOMS: atom_id res chain seq x y z
N MET A 1 32.20 42.64 23.24
CA MET A 1 30.77 42.71 22.86
C MET A 1 30.53 41.76 21.69
N VAL A 2 29.57 40.84 21.77
CA VAL A 2 29.25 39.87 20.69
C VAL A 2 28.61 40.62 19.52
N SER A 3 29.04 40.34 18.28
CA SER A 3 28.51 41.02 17.08
C SER A 3 27.02 40.72 16.90
N ARG A 4 26.28 41.67 16.32
CA ARG A 4 24.84 41.52 16.02
C ARG A 4 24.57 40.31 15.12
N GLU A 5 25.49 39.98 14.19
CA GLU A 5 25.36 38.76 13.39
C GLU A 5 25.46 37.48 14.22
N GLN A 6 26.37 37.42 15.18
CA GLN A 6 26.57 36.22 16.02
C GLN A 6 25.33 35.91 16.88
N LYS A 7 24.64 36.94 17.37
CA LYS A 7 23.37 36.77 18.09
C LYS A 7 22.25 36.22 17.20
N LYS A 8 22.16 36.70 15.95
CA LYS A 8 21.18 36.23 14.98
C LYS A 8 21.44 34.78 14.56
N ALA A 9 22.71 34.42 14.35
CA ALA A 9 23.12 33.05 14.04
C ALA A 9 22.84 32.09 15.21
N ALA A 10 23.08 32.52 16.46
CA ALA A 10 22.78 31.72 17.65
C ALA A 10 21.28 31.46 17.83
N ALA A 11 20.42 32.46 17.57
CA ALA A 11 18.98 32.31 17.61
C ALA A 11 18.47 31.34 16.54
N ALA A 12 18.95 31.47 15.30
CA ALA A 12 18.58 30.55 14.21
C ALA A 12 19.01 29.10 14.48
N LEU A 13 20.18 28.91 15.11
CA LEU A 13 20.63 27.58 15.54
C LEU A 13 19.72 27.01 16.63
N HIS A 14 19.27 27.84 17.58
CA HIS A 14 18.37 27.39 18.64
C HIS A 14 17.02 26.93 18.08
N GLU A 15 16.43 27.70 17.16
CA GLU A 15 15.21 27.31 16.45
C GLU A 15 15.35 25.96 15.73
N LYS A 16 16.45 25.77 14.98
CA LYS A 16 16.73 24.49 14.29
C LYS A 16 16.86 23.32 15.27
N LEU A 17 17.45 23.53 16.44
CA LEU A 17 17.59 22.49 17.45
C LEU A 17 16.26 22.19 18.15
N GLN A 18 15.39 23.18 18.37
CA GLN A 18 14.03 22.95 18.89
C GLN A 18 13.18 22.15 17.91
N LEU A 19 13.27 22.48 16.61
CA LEU A 19 12.60 21.71 15.57
C LEU A 19 13.11 20.26 15.54
N LEU A 20 14.43 20.07 15.52
CA LEU A 20 15.03 18.73 15.54
C LEU A 20 14.56 17.93 16.76
N ARG A 21 14.59 18.56 17.94
CA ARG A 21 14.12 17.97 19.20
C ARG A 21 12.65 17.54 19.14
N SER A 22 11.78 18.36 18.54
CA SER A 22 10.36 18.03 18.37
C SER A 22 10.14 16.86 17.41
N ILE A 23 10.87 16.82 16.30
CA ILE A 23 10.73 15.74 15.30
C ILE A 23 11.23 14.42 15.88
N THR A 24 12.34 14.44 16.61
CA THR A 24 12.95 13.23 17.18
C THR A 24 12.36 12.87 18.55
N ASN A 25 11.30 13.57 19.00
CA ASN A 25 10.69 13.46 20.33
C ASN A 25 11.71 13.42 21.47
N SER A 26 12.77 14.21 21.36
CA SER A 26 13.87 14.23 22.34
C SER A 26 13.50 15.11 23.53
N HIS A 27 13.71 14.60 24.75
CA HIS A 27 13.54 15.41 25.96
C HIS A 27 14.81 16.19 26.35
N ALA A 28 15.89 16.07 25.58
CA ALA A 28 17.17 16.69 25.89
C ALA A 28 17.15 18.23 25.75
N LEU A 29 17.82 18.91 26.68
CA LEU A 29 17.99 20.36 26.67
C LEU A 29 19.35 20.80 26.09
N ASN A 30 20.30 19.87 26.02
CA ASN A 30 21.67 20.12 25.56
C ASN A 30 21.81 19.82 24.07
N LYS A 31 22.53 20.68 23.33
CA LYS A 31 22.74 20.54 21.89
C LYS A 31 23.30 19.18 21.50
N THR A 32 24.32 18.72 22.22
CA THR A 32 24.96 17.41 21.99
C THR A 32 23.98 16.27 22.20
N SER A 33 23.20 16.31 23.27
CA SER A 33 22.20 15.28 23.57
C SER A 33 21.06 15.27 22.55
N ILE A 34 20.58 16.43 22.10
CA ILE A 34 19.59 16.52 21.00
C ILE A 34 20.13 15.87 19.73
N ILE A 35 21.40 16.12 19.38
CA ILE A 35 22.04 15.52 18.20
C ILE A 35 22.22 14.00 18.35
N VAL A 36 22.63 13.52 19.54
CA VAL A 36 22.77 12.09 19.81
C VAL A 36 21.43 11.38 19.74
N ASP A 37 20.39 11.95 20.35
CA ASP A 37 19.03 11.42 20.28
C ASP A 37 18.50 11.39 18.84
N ALA A 38 18.79 12.44 18.05
CA ALA A 38 18.44 12.47 16.64
C ALA A 38 19.14 11.36 15.84
N SER A 39 20.44 11.16 16.05
CA SER A 39 21.20 10.09 15.41
C SER A 39 20.64 8.71 15.76
N LYS A 40 20.29 8.50 17.04
CA LYS A 40 19.66 7.26 17.50
C LYS A 40 18.29 7.04 16.85
N TYR A 41 17.47 8.09 16.77
CA TYR A 41 16.17 8.04 16.12
C TYR A 41 16.26 7.66 14.63
N ILE A 42 17.26 8.18 13.91
CA ILE A 42 17.54 7.81 12.52
C ILE A 42 17.90 6.32 12.41
N GLU A 43 18.72 5.80 13.32
CA GLU A 43 19.10 4.39 13.35
C GLU A 43 17.89 3.48 13.63
N GLU A 44 17.05 3.85 14.60
CA GLU A 44 15.81 3.13 14.93
C GLU A 44 14.84 3.10 13.74
N LEU A 45 14.68 4.23 13.03
CA LEU A 45 13.87 4.31 11.82
C LEU A 45 14.41 3.39 10.73
N LYS A 46 15.73 3.39 10.51
CA LYS A 46 16.38 2.52 9.52
C LYS A 46 16.12 1.05 9.83
N GLN A 47 16.30 0.63 11.09
CA GLN A 47 16.02 -0.73 11.53
C GLN A 47 14.53 -1.10 11.41
N ARG A 48 13.62 -0.13 11.63
CA ARG A 48 12.18 -0.35 11.45
C ARG A 48 11.81 -0.60 9.99
N VAL A 49 12.40 0.17 9.06
CA VAL A 49 12.21 -0.03 7.61
C VAL A 49 12.74 -1.41 7.19
N GLU A 50 13.92 -1.79 7.66
CA GLU A 50 14.51 -3.10 7.33
C GLU A 50 13.66 -4.27 7.83
N ARG A 51 13.16 -4.21 9.06
CA ARG A 51 12.23 -5.22 9.60
C ARG A 51 10.94 -5.33 8.79
N LEU A 52 10.32 -4.20 8.45
CA LEU A 52 9.10 -4.20 7.62
C LEU A 52 9.36 -4.81 6.23
N ASN A 53 10.49 -4.48 5.61
CA ASN A 53 10.87 -5.09 4.33
C ASN A 53 11.07 -6.61 4.45
N GLN A 54 11.69 -7.07 5.54
CA GLN A 54 11.85 -8.50 5.82
C GLN A 54 10.51 -9.20 6.09
N ASP A 55 9.59 -8.56 6.80
CA ASP A 55 8.25 -9.10 7.08
C ASP A 55 7.43 -9.23 5.80
N ILE A 56 7.52 -8.23 4.90
CA ILE A 56 6.90 -8.29 3.56
C ILE A 56 7.49 -9.45 2.74
N ALA A 57 8.82 -9.57 2.67
CA ALA A 57 9.48 -10.65 1.93
C ALA A 57 9.15 -12.03 2.52
N SER A 58 9.05 -12.14 3.84
CA SER A 58 8.68 -13.37 4.54
C SER A 58 7.21 -13.74 4.28
N ALA A 59 6.30 -12.76 4.28
CA ALA A 59 4.89 -12.97 3.94
C ALA A 59 4.71 -13.43 2.48
N GLU A 60 5.48 -12.87 1.54
CA GLU A 60 5.53 -13.35 0.15
C GLU A 60 6.03 -14.81 0.09
N SER A 61 7.04 -15.17 0.89
CA SER A 61 7.63 -16.53 0.90
C SER A 61 6.76 -17.60 1.56
N SER A 62 6.04 -17.28 2.64
CA SER A 62 5.14 -18.23 3.32
C SER A 62 3.85 -18.52 2.53
N SER A 63 3.52 -17.68 1.55
CA SER A 63 2.42 -17.91 0.61
C SER A 63 2.80 -18.79 -0.59
N SER A 64 4.07 -19.17 -0.72
CA SER A 64 4.66 -19.93 -1.84
C SER A 64 4.17 -21.38 -1.99
N HIS A 65 3.13 -21.80 -1.30
CA HIS A 65 2.52 -23.12 -1.51
C HIS A 65 1.15 -23.10 -2.18
N GLN A 66 0.57 -21.95 -2.51
CA GLN A 66 -0.64 -21.89 -3.33
C GLN A 66 -0.74 -20.55 -4.11
N ASN A 67 0.09 -20.33 -5.15
CA ASN A 67 -0.30 -19.74 -6.46
C ASN A 67 0.92 -19.19 -7.22
N PRO A 68 0.97 -19.30 -8.57
CA PRO A 68 2.13 -18.90 -9.38
C PRO A 68 2.11 -17.45 -9.87
N LEU A 69 1.21 -16.58 -9.36
CA LEU A 69 1.00 -15.25 -9.93
C LEU A 69 1.63 -14.16 -9.05
N PRO A 70 2.42 -13.22 -9.62
CA PRO A 70 3.03 -12.09 -8.91
C PRO A 70 2.01 -10.98 -8.54
N MET A 71 0.73 -11.34 -8.39
CA MET A 71 -0.37 -10.41 -8.15
C MET A 71 -0.94 -10.60 -6.74
N GLN A 72 -1.14 -9.50 -6.03
CA GLN A 72 -1.69 -9.47 -4.68
C GLN A 72 -3.13 -8.98 -4.74
N VAL A 73 -4.07 -9.81 -4.27
CA VAL A 73 -5.50 -9.48 -4.18
C VAL A 73 -5.92 -9.51 -2.71
N THR A 74 -6.41 -8.39 -2.20
CA THR A 74 -7.02 -8.30 -0.88
C THR A 74 -8.48 -7.86 -0.99
N VAL A 75 -9.32 -8.48 -0.16
CA VAL A 75 -10.74 -8.16 -0.05
C VAL A 75 -11.04 -8.03 1.43
N GLU A 76 -11.51 -6.85 1.84
CA GLU A 76 -11.88 -6.53 3.21
C GLU A 76 -13.40 -6.29 3.26
N THR A 77 -14.06 -6.86 4.27
CA THR A 77 -15.48 -6.60 4.52
C THR A 77 -15.65 -5.30 5.27
N LEU A 78 -16.49 -4.43 4.72
CA LEU A 78 -16.92 -3.17 5.31
C LEU A 78 -18.33 -3.31 5.89
N GLU A 79 -18.78 -2.31 6.63
CA GLU A 79 -20.11 -2.27 7.26
C GLU A 79 -21.26 -2.28 6.23
N LYS A 80 -20.98 -1.87 4.98
CA LYS A 80 -21.92 -1.86 3.84
C LYS A 80 -21.22 -2.28 2.53
N GLY A 81 -20.56 -3.44 2.52
CA GLY A 81 -19.96 -4.04 1.32
C GLY A 81 -18.48 -4.38 1.43
N PHE A 82 -17.70 -4.19 0.35
CA PHE A 82 -16.35 -4.73 0.22
C PHE A 82 -15.34 -3.68 -0.24
N LEU A 83 -14.16 -3.67 0.36
CA LEU A 83 -12.99 -2.97 -0.18
C LEU A 83 -12.10 -4.00 -0.88
N ILE A 84 -11.94 -3.82 -2.18
CA ILE A 84 -11.17 -4.71 -3.05
C ILE A 84 -9.91 -3.96 -3.48
N ASN A 85 -8.75 -4.52 -3.19
CA ASN A 85 -7.48 -4.01 -3.71
C ASN A 85 -6.77 -5.09 -4.53
N VAL A 86 -6.35 -4.71 -5.73
CA VAL A 86 -5.59 -5.57 -6.65
C VAL A 86 -4.31 -4.85 -7.03
N PHE A 87 -3.18 -5.49 -6.79
CA PHE A 87 -1.86 -4.99 -7.14
C PHE A 87 -1.10 -5.99 -8.01
N SER A 88 -0.49 -5.50 -9.10
CA SER A 88 0.42 -6.26 -9.95
C SER A 88 1.68 -5.47 -10.24
N LYS A 89 2.84 -6.13 -10.11
CA LYS A 89 4.16 -5.57 -10.45
C LYS A 89 4.34 -5.26 -11.94
N LYS A 90 3.47 -5.78 -12.81
CA LYS A 90 3.47 -5.50 -14.25
C LYS A 90 2.21 -4.73 -14.64
N SER A 91 2.35 -3.71 -15.48
CA SER A 91 1.22 -3.12 -16.20
C SER A 91 0.75 -4.10 -17.27
N CYS A 92 -0.55 -4.33 -17.32
CA CYS A 92 -1.16 -5.40 -18.10
C CYS A 92 -2.36 -4.84 -18.87
N SER A 93 -2.29 -4.88 -20.21
CA SER A 93 -3.43 -4.53 -21.05
C SER A 93 -4.55 -5.56 -20.87
N GLY A 94 -5.79 -5.09 -20.79
CA GLY A 94 -6.97 -5.96 -20.66
C GLY A 94 -7.27 -6.47 -19.25
N LEU A 95 -6.32 -6.42 -18.31
CA LEU A 95 -6.53 -6.92 -16.94
C LEU A 95 -7.68 -6.21 -16.21
N LEU A 96 -7.80 -4.88 -16.40
CA LEU A 96 -8.91 -4.11 -15.82
C LEU A 96 -10.26 -4.64 -16.32
N VAL A 97 -10.36 -4.98 -17.60
CA VAL A 97 -11.60 -5.45 -18.22
C VAL A 97 -12.01 -6.77 -17.60
N SER A 98 -11.08 -7.73 -17.50
CA SER A 98 -11.35 -9.03 -16.88
C SER A 98 -11.82 -8.91 -15.42
N ILE A 99 -11.27 -7.96 -14.66
CA ILE A 99 -11.70 -7.74 -13.27
C ILE A 99 -13.10 -7.11 -13.22
N LEU A 100 -13.41 -6.17 -14.10
CA LEU A 100 -14.74 -5.56 -14.16
C LEU A 100 -15.82 -6.55 -14.61
N GLU A 101 -15.51 -7.44 -15.56
CA GLU A 101 -16.39 -8.55 -15.95
C GLU A 101 -16.70 -9.45 -14.76
N ALA A 102 -15.69 -9.79 -13.95
CA ALA A 102 -15.90 -10.57 -12.73
C ALA A 102 -16.77 -9.84 -11.69
N PHE A 103 -16.68 -8.51 -11.58
CA PHE A 103 -17.57 -7.75 -10.71
C PHE A 103 -19.02 -7.80 -11.21
N GLU A 104 -19.24 -7.72 -12.52
CA GLU A 104 -20.56 -7.82 -13.13
C GLU A 104 -21.17 -9.21 -12.95
N GLU A 105 -20.40 -10.28 -13.19
CA GLU A 105 -20.83 -11.67 -12.98
C GLU A 105 -21.19 -11.95 -11.51
N LEU A 106 -20.46 -11.33 -10.57
CA LEU A 106 -20.75 -11.41 -9.14
C LEU A 106 -21.93 -10.53 -8.72
N GLY A 107 -22.45 -9.66 -9.57
CA GLY A 107 -23.47 -8.67 -9.20
C GLY A 107 -22.97 -7.65 -8.17
N LEU A 108 -21.66 -7.40 -8.10
CA LEU A 108 -21.06 -6.41 -7.20
C LEU A 108 -21.36 -5.00 -7.70
N ASN A 109 -22.12 -4.24 -6.91
CA ASN A 109 -22.38 -2.84 -7.22
C ASN A 109 -21.17 -1.96 -6.82
N VAL A 110 -20.38 -1.51 -7.79
CA VAL A 110 -19.18 -0.70 -7.52
C VAL A 110 -19.57 0.76 -7.28
N LEU A 111 -19.38 1.24 -6.05
CA LEU A 111 -19.67 2.62 -5.63
C LEU A 111 -18.53 3.59 -5.97
N GLU A 112 -17.29 3.15 -5.75
CA GLU A 112 -16.09 3.92 -6.05
C GLU A 112 -15.03 2.99 -6.63
N ALA A 113 -14.32 3.42 -7.67
CA ALA A 113 -13.17 2.72 -8.20
C ALA A 113 -12.04 3.70 -8.56
N ARG A 114 -10.82 3.32 -8.21
CA ARG A 114 -9.59 4.04 -8.53
C ARG A 114 -8.64 3.07 -9.20
N VAL A 115 -8.11 3.46 -10.35
CA VAL A 115 -7.18 2.63 -11.12
C VAL A 115 -5.95 3.43 -11.54
N SER A 116 -4.80 2.79 -11.49
CA SER A 116 -3.52 3.30 -11.99
C SER A 116 -2.80 2.21 -12.77
N CYS A 117 -2.29 2.55 -13.97
CA CYS A 117 -1.65 1.61 -14.91
C CYS A 117 -0.29 2.06 -15.45
N THR A 118 0.34 3.10 -14.86
CA THR A 118 1.53 3.74 -15.45
C THR A 118 2.77 2.84 -15.48
N GLU A 119 3.09 2.21 -14.35
CA GLU A 119 4.26 1.32 -14.19
C GLU A 119 3.86 -0.03 -13.58
N SER A 120 2.84 0.01 -12.73
CA SER A 120 2.17 -1.14 -12.11
C SER A 120 0.67 -0.99 -12.32
N PHE A 121 -0.03 -2.13 -12.27
CA PHE A 121 -1.48 -2.11 -12.20
C PHE A 121 -1.91 -2.09 -10.73
N ASN A 122 -2.66 -1.06 -10.35
CA ASN A 122 -3.27 -0.94 -9.04
C ASN A 122 -4.74 -0.56 -9.23
N LEU A 123 -5.63 -1.40 -8.70
CA LEU A 123 -7.07 -1.16 -8.68
C LEU A 123 -7.54 -1.21 -7.23
N GLN A 124 -8.26 -0.16 -6.83
CA GLN A 124 -9.04 -0.12 -5.62
C GLN A 124 -10.50 0.05 -6.01
N ALA A 125 -11.38 -0.82 -5.51
CA ALA A 125 -12.81 -0.74 -5.73
C ALA A 125 -13.57 -0.90 -4.41
N VAL A 126 -14.62 -0.11 -4.22
CA VAL A 126 -15.55 -0.20 -3.10
C VAL A 126 -16.85 -0.75 -3.66
N GLY A 127 -17.16 -2.00 -3.32
CA GLY A 127 -18.45 -2.63 -3.61
C GLY A 127 -19.46 -2.28 -2.51
N GLY A 128 -20.67 -1.89 -2.89
CA GLY A 128 -21.82 -1.78 -2.01
C GLY A 128 -22.64 -3.06 -2.00
N GLU A 129 -23.28 -3.36 -0.87
CA GLU A 129 -24.30 -4.41 -0.80
C GLU A 129 -25.61 -3.91 -1.44
N ASN A 130 -26.27 -4.77 -2.21
CA ASN A 130 -27.65 -4.52 -2.63
C ASN A 130 -28.59 -4.80 -1.44
N GLU A 131 -29.33 -3.78 -0.99
CA GLU A 131 -30.28 -3.87 0.13
C GLU A 131 -31.44 -4.87 -0.10
N GLU A 132 -31.59 -5.42 -1.31
CA GLU A 132 -32.70 -6.29 -1.71
C GLU A 132 -32.38 -7.81 -1.70
N GLN A 133 -31.12 -8.23 -1.52
CA GLN A 133 -30.75 -9.65 -1.50
C GLN A 133 -30.14 -10.06 -0.15
N SER A 134 -30.89 -10.88 0.59
CA SER A 134 -30.64 -11.34 1.97
C SER A 134 -29.43 -12.28 2.13
N GLU A 135 -28.58 -12.44 1.12
CA GLU A 135 -27.37 -13.25 1.21
C GLU A 135 -26.15 -12.32 1.20
N SER A 136 -25.56 -12.12 2.38
CA SER A 136 -24.25 -11.48 2.50
C SER A 136 -23.24 -12.28 1.66
N MET A 137 -22.78 -11.70 0.55
CA MET A 137 -21.72 -12.31 -0.25
C MET A 137 -20.46 -12.50 0.62
N ASP A 138 -19.82 -13.66 0.54
CA ASP A 138 -18.59 -13.90 1.30
C ASP A 138 -17.42 -13.18 0.61
N ALA A 139 -16.61 -12.47 1.39
CA ALA A 139 -15.37 -11.84 0.95
C ALA A 139 -14.46 -12.85 0.23
N GLN A 140 -14.50 -14.11 0.64
CA GLN A 140 -13.74 -15.17 0.02
C GLN A 140 -14.24 -15.49 -1.40
N VAL A 141 -15.54 -15.47 -1.65
CA VAL A 141 -16.12 -15.69 -2.98
C VAL A 141 -15.68 -14.57 -3.93
N VAL A 142 -15.75 -13.32 -3.47
CA VAL A 142 -15.26 -12.16 -4.22
C VAL A 142 -13.77 -12.31 -4.56
N LYS A 143 -12.96 -12.68 -3.56
CA LYS A 143 -11.52 -12.89 -3.76
C LYS A 143 -11.23 -14.00 -4.79
N GLN A 144 -11.94 -15.12 -4.73
CA GLN A 144 -11.74 -16.24 -5.66
C GLN A 144 -12.12 -15.86 -7.09
N ALA A 145 -13.24 -15.16 -7.29
CA ALA A 145 -13.66 -14.73 -8.62
C ALA A 145 -12.63 -13.79 -9.27
N ILE A 146 -12.08 -12.83 -8.50
CA ILE A 146 -11.03 -11.94 -8.99
C ILE A 146 -9.76 -12.73 -9.35
N LEU A 147 -9.36 -13.68 -8.50
CA LEU A 147 -8.20 -14.54 -8.79
C LEU A 147 -8.43 -15.40 -10.04
N GLN A 148 -9.65 -15.86 -10.27
CA GLN A 148 -10.02 -16.61 -11.47
C GLN A 148 -9.99 -15.72 -12.71
N ALA A 149 -10.50 -14.49 -12.64
CA ALA A 149 -10.44 -13.52 -13.73
C ALA A 149 -8.99 -13.19 -14.12
N ILE A 150 -8.12 -13.01 -13.11
CA ILE A 150 -6.69 -12.80 -13.33
C ILE A 150 -6.05 -14.02 -14.00
N ARG A 151 -6.40 -15.24 -13.58
CA ARG A 151 -5.87 -16.47 -14.20
C ARG A 151 -6.30 -16.59 -15.65
N ASN A 152 -7.58 -16.42 -15.94
CA ASN A 152 -8.13 -16.47 -17.29
C ASN A 152 -7.48 -15.42 -18.20
N TRP A 153 -7.24 -14.21 -17.67
CA TRP A 153 -6.49 -13.16 -18.38
C TRP A 153 -5.03 -13.60 -18.68
N SER A 154 -4.34 -14.22 -17.73
CA SER A 154 -2.95 -14.65 -17.93
C SER A 154 -2.81 -15.73 -19.01
N GLU A 155 -3.82 -16.59 -19.14
CA GLU A 155 -3.88 -17.63 -20.17
C GLU A 155 -4.19 -17.05 -21.55
N THR A 156 -5.01 -16.00 -21.63
CA THR A 156 -5.34 -15.32 -22.89
C THR A 156 -4.20 -14.46 -23.41
N CYS A 157 -3.41 -13.82 -22.53
CA CYS A 157 -2.24 -13.01 -22.93
C CYS A 157 -1.06 -13.83 -23.49
N SER A 158 -1.04 -15.16 -23.28
CA SER A 158 0.02 -16.04 -23.78
C SER A 158 -0.18 -16.49 -25.24
N ASN A 159 -1.32 -16.13 -25.86
CA ASN A 159 -1.68 -16.55 -27.21
C ASN A 159 -1.38 -15.49 -28.29
N ASP A 160 -0.88 -14.32 -27.92
CA ASP A 160 -0.66 -13.20 -28.85
C ASP A 160 0.75 -13.13 -29.47
N GLU A 161 1.59 -14.18 -29.32
CA GLU A 161 2.93 -14.27 -29.95
C GLU A 161 2.95 -15.04 -31.30
N GLN A 162 1.81 -15.26 -31.95
CA GLN A 162 1.76 -15.77 -33.33
C GLN A 162 0.77 -14.98 -34.19
N ASP A 163 1.25 -13.91 -34.83
CA ASP A 163 0.89 -13.52 -36.21
C ASP A 163 1.94 -12.56 -36.80
#